data_AF-A0A849QTG5-F1
#
_entry.id   AF-A0A849QTG5-F1
#
_cell.length_a   1.000
_cell.length_b   1.000
_cell.length_c   1.000
_cell.angle_alpha   90.00
_cell.angle_beta   90.00
_cell.angle_gamma   90.00
#
_symmetry.space_group_name_H-M   'P 1'
#
loop_
_entity.id
_entity.type
_entity.pdbx_description
1 polymer ?
#
loop_
_entity_poly.entity_id
_entity_poly.type
_entity_poly.pdbx_seq_one_letter_code
_entity_poly.pdbx_strand_id
1 'polypeptide(L)' 'MFFIINLRGLNMKKYIVTLTKDERETLSALTSKGKHKSQKILNALILLGCDEGEYQIK' A
#
# COMPACT_ATOMS: atom_id res chain seq x y z
N MET A 1 -23.01 8.06 -0.86
CA MET A 1 -23.22 7.63 0.54
C MET A 1 -23.62 6.16 0.67
N PHE A 2 -24.53 5.64 -0.17
CA PHE A 2 -25.04 4.25 -0.11
C PHE A 2 -23.99 3.13 -0.31
N PHE A 3 -22.92 3.41 -1.06
CA PHE A 3 -21.88 2.41 -1.37
C PHE A 3 -20.97 2.08 -0.16
N ILE A 4 -20.79 3.02 0.77
CA ILE A 4 -19.86 2.86 1.90
C ILE A 4 -20.47 2.01 3.02
N ILE A 5 -21.81 2.02 3.17
CA ILE A 5 -22.51 1.28 4.23
C ILE A 5 -22.40 -0.25 4.02
N ASN A 6 -22.43 -0.70 2.75
CA ASN A 6 -22.38 -2.11 2.38
C ASN A 6 -20.98 -2.74 2.44
N LEU A 7 -19.91 -1.95 2.56
CA LEU A 7 -18.53 -2.46 2.68
C LEU A 7 -18.17 -2.91 4.11
N ARG A 8 -18.99 -2.61 5.11
CA ARG A 8 -18.74 -2.99 6.52
C ARG A 8 -18.75 -4.50 6.78
N GLY A 9 -19.27 -5.31 5.86
CA GLY A 9 -19.31 -6.77 5.96
C GLY A 9 -18.43 -7.52 4.95
N LEU A 10 -17.72 -6.80 4.09
CA LEU A 10 -16.84 -7.42 3.10
C LEU A 10 -15.46 -7.64 3.72
N ASN A 11 -15.17 -8.89 4.08
CA ASN A 11 -13.81 -9.37 4.36
C ASN A 11 -12.99 -9.25 3.07
N MET A 12 -12.50 -8.05 2.78
CA MET A 12 -11.51 -7.80 1.73
C MET A 12 -10.35 -8.76 1.99
N LYS A 13 -10.00 -9.59 0.99
CA LYS A 13 -8.80 -10.42 1.07
C LYS A 13 -7.60 -9.49 1.24
N LYS A 14 -7.11 -9.37 2.47
CA LYS A 14 -5.86 -8.68 2.77
C LYS A 14 -4.73 -9.60 2.33
N TYR A 15 -3.95 -9.14 1.37
CA TYR A 15 -2.62 -9.71 1.16
C TYR A 15 -1.70 -9.03 2.15
N ILE A 16 -1.10 -9.82 3.02
CA ILE A 16 -0.01 -9.36 3.89
C ILE A 16 1.27 -9.53 3.09
N VAL A 17 2.08 -8.49 3.04
CA VAL A 17 3.42 -8.54 2.45
C VAL A 17 4.45 -8.26 3.53
N THR A 18 5.67 -8.76 3.33
CA THR A 18 6.82 -8.46 4.19
C THR A 18 7.89 -7.88 3.29
N LEU A 19 8.02 -6.56 3.31
CA LEU A 19 9.02 -5.88 2.51
C LEU A 19 10.36 -5.91 3.23
N THR A 20 11.43 -6.14 2.47
CA THR A 20 12.77 -5.81 2.91
C THR A 20 12.93 -4.29 3.03
N LYS A 21 13.95 -3.85 3.76
CA LYS A 21 14.27 -2.43 3.91
C LYS A 21 14.40 -1.72 2.56
N ASP A 22 15.16 -2.31 1.64
CA ASP A 22 15.46 -1.73 0.33
C ASP A 22 14.21 -1.59 -0.54
N GLU A 23 13.33 -2.60 -0.52
CA GLU A 23 12.05 -2.55 -1.24
C GLU A 23 11.15 -1.44 -0.70
N ARG A 24 11.05 -1.32 0.64
CA ARG A 24 10.26 -0.27 1.28
C ARG A 24 10.80 1.13 0.96
N GLU A 25 12.11 1.33 1.05
CA GLU A 25 12.74 2.61 0.72
C GLU A 25 12.50 2.98 -0.74
N THR A 26 12.63 2.01 -1.64
CA THR A 26 12.36 2.18 -3.08
C THR A 26 10.91 2.60 -3.34
N LEU A 27 9.95 1.90 -2.73
CA LEU A 27 8.52 2.22 -2.85
C LEU A 27 8.19 3.59 -2.25
N SER A 28 8.79 3.94 -1.11
CA SER A 28 8.59 5.24 -0.44
C SER A 28 9.16 6.40 -1.26
N ALA A 29 10.32 6.19 -1.90
CA ALA A 29 10.90 7.16 -2.84
C ALA A 29 9.98 7.35 -4.05
N LEU A 30 9.45 6.25 -4.60
CA LEU A 30 8.54 6.27 -5.74
C LEU A 30 7.24 7.05 -5.46
N THR A 31 6.72 6.99 -4.23
CA THR A 31 5.50 7.71 -3.86
C THR A 31 5.71 9.16 -3.46
N SER A 32 6.94 9.57 -3.10
CA SER A 32 7.22 10.90 -2.55
C SER A 32 7.76 11.90 -3.57
N LYS A 33 8.39 11.44 -4.67
CA LYS A 33 9.07 12.31 -5.64
C LYS A 33 8.95 11.79 -7.08
N GLY A 34 9.04 12.71 -8.04
CA GLY A 34 9.13 12.38 -9.46
C GLY A 34 7.79 12.32 -10.21
N LYS A 35 7.86 11.99 -11.51
CA LYS A 35 6.69 11.87 -12.40
C LYS A 35 6.53 10.42 -12.83
N HIS A 36 5.51 9.77 -12.28
CA HIS A 36 5.17 8.38 -12.59
C HIS A 36 3.71 8.25 -13.01
N LYS A 37 3.37 7.15 -13.70
CA LYS A 37 1.97 6.83 -14.01
C LYS A 37 1.20 6.60 -12.71
N SER A 38 -0.03 7.11 -12.62
CA SER A 38 -0.86 6.99 -11.43
C SER A 38 -1.04 5.55 -10.95
N GLN A 39 -1.18 4.59 -11.87
CA GLN A 39 -1.27 3.16 -11.52
C GLN A 39 -0.03 2.65 -10.76
N LYS A 40 1.17 3.14 -11.11
CA LYS A 40 2.42 2.74 -10.46
C LYS A 40 2.48 3.28 -9.03
N ILE A 41 2.05 4.52 -8.83
CA ILE A 41 1.93 5.13 -7.49
C ILE A 41 0.91 4.37 -6.65
N LEU A 42 -0.26 4.06 -7.22
CA LEU A 42 -1.31 3.31 -6.53
C LEU A 42 -0.83 1.93 -6.10
N ASN A 43 -0.16 1.19 -6.98
CA ASN A 43 0.39 -0.12 -6.65
C ASN A 43 1.42 -0.04 -5.51
N ALA A 44 2.28 0.98 -5.52
CA ALA A 44 3.26 1.17 -4.45
C ALA A 44 2.60 1.49 -3.11
N LEU A 45 1.59 2.37 -3.10
CA LEU A 45 0.83 2.70 -1.89
C LEU A 45 0.08 1.48 -1.34
N ILE A 46 -0.48 0.64 -2.21
CA ILE A 46 -1.12 -0.62 -1.78
C ILE A 46 -0.10 -1.53 -1.11
N LEU A 47 1.08 -1.75 -1.71
CA LEU A 47 2.12 -2.59 -1.12
C LEU A 47 2.62 -2.03 0.22
N LEU A 48 2.87 -0.72 0.31
CA LEU A 48 3.27 -0.05 1.56
C LEU A 48 2.21 -0.15 2.66
N GLY A 49 0.93 -0.07 2.30
CA GLY A 49 -0.19 -0.21 3.24
C GLY A 49 -0.47 -1.64 3.68
N CYS A 50 -0.05 -2.63 2.90
CA CYS A 50 -0.18 -4.07 3.20
C CYS A 50 1.04 -4.67 3.92
N ASP A 51 2.12 -3.90 4.07
CA ASP A 51 3.36 -4.37 4.68
C ASP A 51 3.22 -4.50 6.21
N GLU A 52 3.45 -5.71 6.70
CA GLU A 52 3.53 -6.06 8.12
C GLU A 52 4.96 -6.43 8.55
N GLY A 53 5.96 -6.14 7.70
CA GLY A 53 7.37 -6.34 8.01
C GLY A 53 7.93 -5.38 9.06
N GLU A 54 9.13 -5.70 9.56
CA GLU A 54 9.81 -4.98 10.65
C GLU A 54 10.12 -3.50 10.35
N TYR A 55 10.13 -3.13 9.07
CA TYR A 55 10.40 -1.77 8.60
C TYR A 55 9.15 -0.90 8.46
N GLN A 56 7.96 -1.44 8.75
CA GLN A 56 6.73 -0.64 8.83
C GLN A 56 6.73 0.18 10.13
N ILE A 57 6.83 1.50 9.99
CA ILE A 57 6.70 2.43 11.13
C ILE A 57 5.20 2.67 11.34
N LYS A 58 4.68 2.26 12.50
CA LYS A 58 3.28 2.47 12.90
C LYS A 58 3.00 3.88 13.38
#